data_AF-A0A150L9Y6-F1
#
_entry.id   AF-A0A150L9Y6-F1
#
_cell.length_a   1.000
_cell.length_b   1.000
_cell.length_c   1.000
_cell.angle_alpha   90.00
_cell.angle_beta   90.00
_cell.angle_gamma   90.00
#
_symmetry.space_group_name_H-M   'P 1'
#
loop_
_entity.id
_entity.type
_entity.pdbx_description
1 polymer ?
#
loop_
_entity_poly.entity_id
_entity_poly.type
_entity_poly.pdbx_seq_one_letter_code
_entity_poly.pdbx_strand_id
1 'polypeptide(L)'
;MQLAYIGTETGLMIKSPKSNVPKGYVPSQRPWYQEAMKQPGKTIITEPYISSTSGDMVITIAKTLNDHSGVIGIDISLENINSIAKKINIGAKGYTMILDKSEKFIAHPHEKGGKAATQSFYNKLYKKDAGQFTYHLDGAAKQMVFNTNKLTGWKIAGTMYLSETTDAARPIMLNTGLINLIAFIIGGIAIFLIIRSIITPLHKLKNAANQVSEGDLSLNIDVQTSDEINDLAQSFNSMTRNLRELIQQIDESAFQLSASSEQLNASAEETTSATEHVAAATADEIASTTEETVASMQEITSSSKALSKLAEDLQLLLKKFKL
;
A
#
# COMPACT_ATOMS: atom_id res chain seq x y z
N MET A 1 28.53 58.01 14.60
CA MET A 1 29.57 58.09 15.66
C MET A 1 28.87 58.00 17.01
N GLN A 2 29.38 57.24 17.97
CA GLN A 2 28.84 57.25 19.34
C GLN A 2 29.34 58.52 20.04
N LEU A 3 28.42 59.27 20.63
CA LEU A 3 28.73 60.50 21.37
C LEU A 3 28.69 60.16 22.86
N ALA A 4 29.85 60.20 23.52
CA ALA A 4 29.95 60.07 24.96
C ALA A 4 29.98 61.45 25.60
N TYR A 5 29.26 61.65 26.70
CA TYR A 5 29.20 62.94 27.37
C TYR A 5 28.88 62.83 28.86
N ILE A 6 29.24 63.88 29.59
CA ILE A 6 28.92 64.08 30.99
C ILE A 6 28.17 65.39 31.10
N GLY A 7 27.02 65.38 31.75
CA GLY A 7 26.31 66.60 32.17
C GLY A 7 26.22 66.68 33.67
N THR A 8 26.34 67.89 34.22
CA THR A 8 26.16 68.18 35.66
C THR A 8 24.87 68.96 35.90
N GLU A 9 24.45 69.03 37.16
CA GLU A 9 23.31 69.86 37.57
C GLU A 9 23.56 71.36 37.30
N THR A 10 24.81 71.80 37.45
CA THR A 10 25.26 73.18 37.19
C THR A 10 25.22 73.58 35.70
N GLY A 11 24.82 72.67 34.81
CA GLY A 11 24.71 72.91 33.38
C GLY A 11 26.00 72.69 32.60
N LEU A 12 27.10 72.29 33.26
CA LEU A 12 28.34 71.92 32.58
C LEU A 12 28.09 70.69 31.72
N MET A 13 28.64 70.69 30.50
CA MET A 13 28.51 69.58 29.58
C MET A 13 29.83 69.31 28.86
N ILE A 14 30.36 68.10 29.05
CA ILE A 14 31.63 67.63 28.50
C ILE A 14 31.31 66.53 27.49
N LYS A 15 31.80 66.62 26.25
CA LYS A 15 31.53 65.62 25.19
C LYS A 15 32.79 65.14 24.48
N SER A 16 32.74 63.91 23.98
CA SER A 16 33.66 63.37 23.00
C SER A 16 32.92 62.67 21.84
N PRO A 17 33.21 62.99 20.57
CA PRO A 17 34.12 64.04 20.10
C PRO A 17 33.60 65.45 20.43
N LYS A 18 34.52 66.43 20.51
CA LYS A 18 34.18 67.82 20.84
C LYS A 18 33.22 68.37 19.78
N SER A 19 32.04 68.79 20.22
CA SER A 19 30.99 69.36 19.37
C SER A 19 30.29 70.51 20.08
N ASN A 20 29.78 71.47 19.32
CA ASN A 20 29.07 72.62 19.88
C ASN A 20 27.76 72.17 20.52
N VAL A 21 27.48 72.72 21.70
CA VAL A 21 26.22 72.53 22.40
C VAL A 21 25.31 73.71 22.05
N PRO A 22 24.04 73.47 21.67
CA PRO A 22 23.11 74.56 21.39
C PRO A 22 23.02 75.55 22.55
N LYS A 23 22.91 76.85 22.24
CA LYS A 23 22.68 77.88 23.26
C LYS A 23 21.38 77.58 24.02
N GLY A 24 21.43 77.58 25.35
CA GLY A 24 20.29 77.26 26.21
C GLY A 24 20.05 75.76 26.45
N TYR A 25 20.97 74.88 26.03
CA TYR A 25 20.88 73.45 26.37
C TYR A 25 21.11 73.23 27.87
N VAL A 26 20.12 72.65 28.54
CA VAL A 26 20.18 72.30 29.96
C VAL A 26 20.25 70.77 30.09
N PRO A 27 21.41 70.18 30.46
CA PRO A 27 21.56 68.73 30.59
C PRO A 27 20.54 68.09 31.55
N SER A 28 20.23 68.75 32.67
CA SER A 28 19.32 68.24 33.70
C SER A 28 17.86 68.09 33.26
N GLN A 29 17.47 68.73 32.15
CA GLN A 29 16.12 68.61 31.58
C GLN A 29 15.99 67.47 30.56
N ARG A 30 17.09 66.78 30.24
CA ARG A 30 17.09 65.76 29.18
C ARG A 30 16.64 64.39 29.72
N PRO A 31 15.98 63.56 28.89
CA PRO A 31 15.49 62.25 29.31
C PRO A 31 16.58 61.38 29.96
N TRP A 32 17.75 61.30 29.34
CA TRP A 32 18.89 60.52 29.85
C TRP A 32 19.37 60.95 31.24
N TYR A 33 19.32 62.25 31.55
CA TYR A 33 19.73 62.76 32.85
C TYR A 33 18.65 62.48 33.89
N GLN A 34 17.40 62.83 33.58
CA GLN A 34 16.26 62.64 34.49
C GLN A 34 16.02 61.17 34.82
N GLU A 35 16.10 60.28 33.83
CA GLU A 35 15.91 58.84 34.03
C GLU A 35 17.05 58.22 34.83
N ALA A 36 18.31 58.63 34.60
CA ALA A 36 19.45 58.12 35.35
C ALA A 36 19.41 58.59 36.81
N MET A 37 19.04 59.86 37.06
CA MET A 37 18.91 60.40 38.42
C MET A 37 17.78 59.74 39.22
N LYS A 38 16.74 59.20 38.56
CA LYS A 38 15.70 58.39 39.22
C LYS A 38 16.23 57.03 39.72
N GLN A 39 17.37 56.56 39.19
CA GLN A 39 17.96 55.27 39.54
C GLN A 39 19.47 55.39 39.79
N PRO A 40 19.91 56.09 40.86
CA PRO A 40 21.32 56.33 41.13
C PRO A 40 22.14 55.04 41.18
N GLY A 41 23.34 55.08 40.57
CA GLY A 41 24.28 53.96 40.52
C GLY A 41 23.91 52.83 39.55
N LYS A 42 22.71 52.83 38.96
CA LYS A 42 22.28 51.82 37.97
C LYS A 42 22.46 52.35 36.55
N THR A 43 22.90 51.47 35.65
CA THR A 43 22.92 51.77 34.22
C THR A 43 21.50 51.65 33.67
N ILE A 44 21.05 52.69 32.98
CA ILE A 44 19.76 52.73 32.30
C ILE A 44 19.94 52.81 30.79
N ILE A 45 18.88 52.49 30.06
CA ILE A 45 18.75 52.72 28.62
C ILE A 45 17.45 53.50 28.44
N THR A 46 17.54 54.70 27.87
CA THR A 46 16.38 55.56 27.67
C THR A 46 15.43 54.99 26.60
N GLU A 47 14.20 55.48 26.61
CA GLU A 47 13.36 55.41 25.41
C GLU A 47 14.02 56.17 24.23
N PRO A 48 13.63 55.87 22.99
CA PRO A 48 14.05 56.65 21.82
C PRO A 48 13.61 58.11 21.94
N TYR A 49 14.55 59.03 21.73
CA TYR A 49 14.29 60.47 21.71
C TYR A 49 15.20 61.18 20.71
N ILE A 50 14.81 62.40 20.30
CA ILE A 50 15.62 63.22 19.39
C ILE A 50 16.75 63.88 20.19
N SER A 51 18.00 63.57 19.85
CA SER A 51 19.16 64.22 20.46
C SER A 51 19.17 65.69 20.09
N SER A 52 19.10 66.60 21.07
CA SER A 52 19.19 68.04 20.79
C SER A 52 20.57 68.48 20.29
N THR A 53 21.56 67.58 20.35
CA THR A 53 22.92 67.91 19.88
C THR A 53 23.22 67.39 18.48
N SER A 54 22.72 66.21 18.09
CA SER A 54 22.91 65.69 16.73
C SER A 54 21.70 65.87 15.82
N GLY A 55 20.50 66.04 16.39
CA GLY A 55 19.24 66.06 15.65
C GLY A 55 18.70 64.66 15.29
N ASP A 56 19.49 63.61 15.54
CA ASP A 56 19.12 62.24 15.22
C ASP A 56 18.24 61.61 16.29
N MET A 57 17.48 60.58 15.91
CA MET A 57 16.82 59.70 16.86
C MET A 57 17.85 58.78 17.51
N VAL A 58 17.99 58.88 18.83
CA VAL A 58 18.97 58.12 19.62
C VAL A 58 18.30 57.42 20.79
N ILE A 59 18.98 56.41 21.30
CA ILE A 59 18.86 55.97 22.70
C ILE A 59 20.13 56.38 23.42
N THR A 60 20.04 56.59 24.72
CA THR A 60 21.23 56.86 25.54
C THR A 60 21.38 55.76 26.60
N ILE A 61 22.57 55.20 26.67
CA ILE A 61 22.98 54.41 27.83
C ILE A 61 23.53 55.39 28.85
N ALA A 62 22.88 55.52 30.00
CA ALA A 62 23.24 56.53 31.00
C ALA A 62 23.42 55.94 32.40
N LYS A 63 24.28 56.57 33.19
CA LYS A 63 24.54 56.23 34.59
C LYS A 63 24.94 57.48 35.37
N THR A 64 24.52 57.59 36.62
CA THR A 64 25.01 58.67 37.50
C THR A 64 26.50 58.51 37.79
N LEU A 65 27.20 59.61 37.98
CA LEU A 65 28.56 59.60 38.51
C LEU A 65 28.57 59.09 39.96
N ASN A 66 29.70 58.55 40.42
CA ASN A 66 29.81 57.97 41.76
C ASN A 66 29.60 59.01 42.88
N ASP A 67 29.96 60.26 42.62
CA ASP A 67 29.77 61.42 43.50
C ASP A 67 28.39 62.07 43.36
N HIS A 68 27.52 61.54 42.49
CA HIS A 68 26.19 62.05 42.15
C HIS A 68 26.17 63.48 41.60
N SER A 69 27.32 64.04 41.20
CA SER A 69 27.42 65.42 40.69
C SER A 69 26.87 65.59 39.27
N GLY A 70 26.60 64.48 38.59
CA GLY A 70 26.11 64.47 37.22
C GLY A 70 25.83 63.07 36.69
N VAL A 71 25.60 63.00 35.38
CA VAL A 71 25.29 61.78 34.65
C VAL A 71 26.21 61.65 33.45
N ILE A 72 26.79 60.47 33.26
CA ILE A 72 27.48 60.09 32.03
C ILE A 72 26.49 59.40 31.10
N GLY A 73 26.50 59.77 29.82
CA GLY A 73 25.64 59.24 28.77
C GLY A 73 26.44 58.87 27.53
N ILE A 74 26.02 57.80 26.85
CA ILE A 74 26.53 57.40 25.54
C ILE A 74 25.35 57.28 24.59
N ASP A 75 25.33 58.13 23.56
CA ASP A 75 24.31 58.09 22.51
C ASP A 75 24.60 56.99 21.50
N ILE A 76 23.57 56.19 21.23
CA ILE A 76 23.55 55.20 20.15
C ILE A 76 22.45 55.62 19.18
N SER A 77 22.85 55.92 17.94
CA SER A 77 21.90 56.22 16.86
C SER A 77 21.07 54.99 16.51
N LEU A 78 19.75 55.17 16.42
CA LEU A 78 18.84 54.12 15.94
C LEU A 78 19.14 53.73 14.50
N GLU A 79 19.72 54.62 13.69
CA GLU A 79 20.10 54.31 12.31
C GLU A 79 21.21 53.24 12.24
N ASN A 80 22.16 53.27 13.19
CA ASN A 80 23.18 52.23 13.29
C ASN A 80 22.55 50.89 13.65
N ILE A 81 21.61 50.88 14.61
CA ILE A 81 20.89 49.66 15.00
C ILE A 81 20.06 49.13 13.83
N ASN A 82 19.38 50.02 13.11
CA ASN A 82 18.60 49.67 11.93
C ASN A 82 19.47 49.09 10.81
N SER A 83 20.67 49.63 10.62
CA SER A 83 21.65 49.12 9.64
C SER A 83 22.17 47.73 9.99
N ILE A 84 22.31 47.42 11.29
CA ILE A 84 22.64 46.06 11.76
C ILE A 84 21.45 45.13 11.53
N ALA A 85 20.24 45.53 11.91
CA ALA A 85 19.02 44.74 11.74
C ALA A 85 18.75 44.40 10.26
N LYS A 86 18.96 45.35 9.34
CA LYS A 86 18.80 45.16 7.89
C LYS A 86 19.76 44.13 7.28
N LYS A 87 20.88 43.80 7.92
CA LYS A 87 21.79 42.75 7.45
C LYS A 87 21.26 41.35 7.72
N ILE A 88 20.23 41.21 8.56
CA ILE A 88 19.60 39.92 8.86
C ILE A 88 18.53 39.64 7.80
N ASN A 89 18.82 38.67 6.93
CA ASN A 89 17.88 38.21 5.92
C ASN A 89 17.00 37.08 6.50
N ILE A 90 15.68 37.23 6.41
CA ILE A 90 14.71 36.20 6.79
C ILE A 90 13.92 35.84 5.54
N GLY A 91 14.10 34.64 5.01
CA GLY A 91 13.55 34.29 3.71
C GLY A 91 14.04 35.23 2.61
N ALA A 92 13.23 35.40 1.56
CA ALA A 92 13.45 36.33 0.47
C ALA A 92 12.83 37.72 0.70
N LYS A 93 11.69 37.80 1.41
CA LYS A 93 10.96 39.07 1.64
C LYS A 93 10.76 39.41 3.11
N GLY A 94 11.09 38.48 4.01
CA GLY A 94 11.02 38.71 5.44
C GLY A 94 12.09 39.68 5.95
N TYR A 95 11.91 40.13 7.19
CA TYR A 95 12.78 41.14 7.80
C TYR A 95 12.72 41.08 9.33
N THR A 96 13.69 41.72 9.96
CA THR A 96 13.72 41.90 11.41
C THR A 96 13.22 43.27 11.82
N MET A 97 12.70 43.35 13.04
CA MET A 97 12.34 44.57 13.71
C MET A 97 12.68 44.48 15.20
N ILE A 98 12.89 45.63 15.81
CA ILE A 98 13.20 45.75 17.23
C ILE A 98 12.28 46.82 17.79
N LEU A 99 11.58 46.50 18.88
CA LEU A 99 10.76 47.44 19.63
C LEU A 99 11.26 47.58 21.06
N ASP A 100 11.11 48.76 21.64
CA ASP A 100 11.42 49.02 23.05
C ASP A 100 10.29 48.52 23.99
N LYS A 101 10.45 48.81 25.29
CA LYS A 101 9.47 48.45 26.33
C LYS A 101 8.17 49.26 26.24
N SER A 102 8.19 50.39 25.55
CA SER A 102 7.10 51.37 25.43
C SER A 102 6.45 51.34 24.04
N GLU A 103 6.57 50.21 23.35
CA GLU A 103 5.97 49.94 22.04
C GLU A 103 6.44 50.89 20.92
N LYS A 104 7.67 51.41 21.01
CA LYS A 104 8.29 52.26 19.98
C LYS A 104 9.32 51.48 19.16
N PHE A 105 9.40 51.77 17.87
CA PHE A 105 10.39 51.13 17.00
C PHE A 105 11.82 51.59 17.32
N ILE A 106 12.72 50.64 17.55
CA ILE A 106 14.17 50.87 17.58
C ILE A 106 14.75 50.66 16.17
N ALA A 107 14.32 49.59 15.50
CA ALA A 107 14.71 49.26 14.14
C ALA A 107 13.51 48.66 13.39
N HIS A 108 13.25 49.15 12.19
CA HIS A 108 12.23 48.64 11.30
C HIS A 108 12.55 49.04 9.84
N PRO A 109 12.32 48.17 8.83
CA PRO A 109 12.64 48.50 7.44
C PRO A 109 11.81 49.67 6.86
N HIS A 110 10.55 49.78 7.27
CA HIS A 110 9.58 50.72 6.70
C HIS A 110 9.11 51.81 7.68
N GLU A 111 9.46 51.72 8.97
CA GLU A 111 8.98 52.64 10.00
C GLU A 111 10.15 53.40 10.60
N LYS A 112 9.93 54.68 10.93
CA LYS A 112 10.98 55.51 11.54
C LYS A 112 11.19 55.12 12.99
N GLY A 113 12.44 55.16 13.43
CA GLY A 113 12.82 54.97 14.82
C GLY A 113 12.05 55.93 15.74
N GLY A 114 11.58 55.42 16.88
CA GLY A 114 10.82 56.11 17.90
C GLY A 114 9.33 56.31 17.64
N LYS A 115 8.82 55.96 16.45
CA LYS A 115 7.39 55.93 16.18
C LYS A 115 6.73 54.79 16.97
N ALA A 116 5.53 55.03 17.50
CA ALA A 116 4.76 54.02 18.21
C ALA A 116 4.20 52.95 17.24
N ALA A 117 4.19 51.71 17.70
CA ALA A 117 3.71 50.56 16.97
C ALA A 117 2.20 50.43 17.15
N THR A 118 1.42 51.07 16.26
CA THR A 118 -0.04 51.22 16.42
C THR A 118 -0.87 50.00 16.02
N GLN A 119 -0.29 49.04 15.30
CA GLN A 119 -1.03 47.89 14.81
C GLN A 119 -1.33 46.90 15.95
N SER A 120 -2.57 46.42 16.02
CA SER A 120 -3.07 45.61 17.16
C SER A 120 -2.31 44.29 17.38
N PHE A 121 -1.64 43.77 16.35
CA PHE A 121 -0.84 42.55 16.49
C PHE A 121 0.42 42.77 17.33
N TYR A 122 0.93 44.00 17.47
CA TYR A 122 2.11 44.28 18.28
C TYR A 122 1.88 43.99 19.77
N ASN A 123 0.65 44.15 20.25
CA ASN A 123 0.25 43.83 21.62
C ASN A 123 0.55 42.36 21.98
N LYS A 124 0.62 41.45 20.99
CA LYS A 124 0.95 40.04 21.23
C LYS A 124 2.41 39.84 21.64
N LEU A 125 3.35 40.70 21.22
CA LEU A 125 4.77 40.59 21.58
C LEU A 125 4.99 40.87 23.07
N TYR A 126 4.13 41.68 23.68
CA TYR A 126 4.25 42.09 25.09
C TYR A 126 3.53 41.13 26.06
N LYS A 127 2.76 40.17 25.55
CA LYS A 127 2.08 39.15 26.37
C LYS A 127 2.99 38.01 26.85
N LYS A 128 4.09 37.76 26.14
CA LYS A 128 5.04 36.67 26.44
C LYS A 128 6.46 37.17 26.21
N ASP A 129 7.46 36.46 26.75
CA ASP A 129 8.86 36.80 26.50
C ASP A 129 9.37 36.27 25.17
N ALA A 130 8.86 35.13 24.71
CA ALA A 130 9.15 34.60 23.39
C ALA A 130 7.94 33.86 22.83
N GLY A 131 7.89 33.72 21.51
CA GLY A 131 6.87 32.94 20.85
C GLY A 131 6.76 33.23 19.38
N GLN A 132 5.70 32.69 18.79
CA GLN A 132 5.36 32.89 17.39
C GLN A 132 3.86 33.09 17.23
N PHE A 133 3.47 33.87 16.23
CA PHE A 133 2.07 34.03 15.86
C PHE A 133 1.92 34.45 14.40
N THR A 134 0.77 34.13 13.82
CA THR A 134 0.39 34.60 12.49
C THR A 134 -0.38 35.91 12.61
N TYR A 135 -0.17 36.80 11.65
CA TYR A 135 -0.86 38.07 11.53
C TYR A 135 -1.04 38.44 10.06
N HIS A 136 -1.92 39.41 9.81
CA HIS A 136 -2.14 39.96 8.47
C HIS A 136 -1.67 41.41 8.47
N LEU A 137 -0.92 41.78 7.45
CA LEU A 137 -0.48 43.14 7.21
C LEU A 137 -0.46 43.38 5.70
N ASP A 138 -1.14 44.43 5.26
CA ASP A 138 -1.30 44.81 3.84
C ASP A 138 -1.89 43.68 2.99
N GLY A 139 -2.88 42.96 3.53
CA GLY A 139 -3.54 41.83 2.86
C GLY A 139 -2.72 40.54 2.79
N ALA A 140 -1.45 40.54 3.24
CA ALA A 140 -0.59 39.37 3.24
C ALA A 140 -0.56 38.68 4.61
N ALA A 141 -0.70 37.36 4.62
CA ALA A 141 -0.48 36.54 5.80
C ALA A 141 1.03 36.42 6.08
N LYS A 142 1.41 36.79 7.30
CA LYS A 142 2.80 36.79 7.78
C LYS A 142 2.91 36.02 9.07
N GLN A 143 4.07 35.39 9.28
CA GLN A 143 4.42 34.73 10.52
C GLN A 143 5.48 35.57 11.23
N MET A 144 5.21 35.93 12.48
CA MET A 144 6.17 36.59 13.35
C MET A 144 6.70 35.62 14.39
N VAL A 145 8.01 35.67 14.61
CA VAL A 145 8.70 35.02 15.72
C VAL A 145 9.40 36.10 16.51
N PHE A 146 9.31 36.07 17.83
CA PHE A 146 9.90 37.10 18.68
C PHE A 146 10.54 36.53 19.94
N ASN A 147 11.51 37.28 20.47
CA ASN A 147 12.15 37.04 21.74
C ASN A 147 12.44 38.38 22.45
N THR A 148 12.46 38.37 23.78
CA THR A 148 12.73 39.54 24.62
C THR A 148 14.15 39.48 25.12
N ASN A 149 14.93 40.50 24.78
CA ASN A 149 16.27 40.65 25.34
C ASN A 149 16.15 41.01 26.83
N LYS A 150 16.63 40.15 27.73
CA LYS A 150 16.49 40.35 29.18
C LYS A 150 17.26 41.56 29.73
N LEU A 151 18.32 41.99 29.05
CA LEU A 151 19.14 43.13 29.48
C LEU A 151 18.45 44.46 29.16
N THR A 152 17.97 44.62 27.93
CA THR A 152 17.37 45.89 27.45
C THR A 152 15.85 45.92 27.58
N GLY A 153 15.21 44.74 27.68
CA GLY A 153 13.77 44.53 27.57
C GLY A 153 13.21 44.74 26.17
N TRP A 154 14.07 44.86 25.15
CA TRP A 154 13.62 45.02 23.77
C TRP A 154 13.00 43.73 23.23
N LYS A 155 11.93 43.89 22.46
CA LYS A 155 11.35 42.81 21.66
C LYS A 155 12.08 42.75 20.33
N ILE A 156 12.81 41.68 20.10
CA ILE A 156 13.45 41.37 18.82
C ILE A 156 12.52 40.42 18.08
N ALA A 157 12.00 40.86 16.94
CA ALA A 157 11.05 40.09 16.15
C ALA A 157 11.54 39.93 14.71
N GLY A 158 11.35 38.73 14.16
CA GLY A 158 11.50 38.43 12.75
C GLY A 158 10.15 38.12 12.14
N THR A 159 9.90 38.62 10.93
CA THR A 159 8.70 38.28 10.16
C THR A 159 9.07 37.65 8.82
N MET A 160 8.25 36.70 8.36
CA MET A 160 8.33 36.08 7.04
C MET A 160 6.93 35.97 6.43
N TYR A 161 6.81 36.03 5.11
CA TYR A 161 5.53 35.83 4.43
C TYR A 161 5.22 34.33 4.34
N LEU A 162 3.99 33.93 4.65
CA LEU A 162 3.60 32.51 4.50
C LEU A 162 3.68 32.07 3.03
N SER A 163 3.43 32.99 2.09
CA SER A 163 3.55 32.72 0.65
C SER A 163 4.95 32.26 0.24
N GLU A 164 6.01 32.70 0.93
CA GLU A 164 7.38 32.26 0.62
C GLU A 164 7.57 30.78 0.92
N THR A 165 6.94 30.28 1.99
CA THR A 165 7.01 28.85 2.33
C THR A 165 6.22 28.00 1.34
N THR A 166 5.06 28.48 0.89
CA THR A 166 4.25 27.77 -0.11
C THR A 166 4.91 27.78 -1.48
N ASP A 167 5.52 28.90 -1.87
CA ASP A 167 6.24 29.03 -3.14
C ASP A 167 7.48 28.14 -3.16
N ALA A 168 8.23 28.09 -2.05
CA ALA A 168 9.37 27.18 -1.90
C ALA A 168 8.95 25.70 -1.90
N ALA A 169 7.76 25.38 -1.38
CA ALA A 169 7.22 24.01 -1.36
C ALA A 169 6.55 23.59 -2.68
N ARG A 170 6.16 24.54 -3.55
CA ARG A 170 5.48 24.27 -4.82
C ARG A 170 6.22 23.26 -5.74
N PRO A 171 7.54 23.39 -6.01
CA PRO A 171 8.23 22.41 -6.85
C PRO A 171 8.27 21.02 -6.22
N ILE A 172 8.37 20.93 -4.88
CA ILE A 172 8.32 19.67 -4.15
C ILE A 172 6.94 19.01 -4.38
N MET A 173 5.86 19.78 -4.22
CA MET A 173 4.50 19.28 -4.41
C MET A 173 4.24 18.76 -5.84
N LEU A 174 4.71 19.49 -6.86
CA LEU A 174 4.56 19.07 -8.26
C LEU A 174 5.37 17.80 -8.58
N ASN A 175 6.62 17.72 -8.11
CA ASN A 175 7.46 16.54 -8.33
C ASN A 175 6.89 15.31 -7.61
N THR A 176 6.45 15.45 -6.35
CA THR A 176 5.79 14.36 -5.62
C THR A 176 4.48 13.94 -6.30
N GLY A 177 3.70 14.88 -6.83
CA GLY A 177 2.51 14.59 -7.62
C GLY A 177 2.81 13.77 -8.88
N LEU A 178 3.85 14.14 -9.62
CA LEU A 178 4.28 13.45 -10.84
C LEU A 178 4.77 12.02 -10.54
N ILE A 179 5.56 11.85 -9.48
CA ILE A 179 6.03 10.52 -9.04
C ILE A 179 4.84 9.61 -8.68
N ASN A 180 3.86 10.13 -7.93
CA ASN A 180 2.66 9.37 -7.60
C ASN A 180 1.84 9.00 -8.85
N LEU A 181 1.71 9.92 -9.81
CA LEU A 181 1.02 9.64 -11.07
C LEU A 181 1.70 8.50 -11.84
N ILE A 182 3.02 8.55 -11.97
CA ILE A 182 3.80 7.49 -12.63
C ILE A 182 3.64 6.16 -11.87
N ALA A 183 3.70 6.19 -10.54
CA ALA A 183 3.52 4.99 -9.72
C ALA A 183 2.13 4.35 -9.93
N PHE A 184 1.05 5.15 -10.01
CA PHE A 184 -0.28 4.64 -10.33
C PHE A 184 -0.37 4.06 -11.74
N ILE A 185 0.26 4.69 -12.73
CA ILE A 185 0.28 4.17 -14.10
C ILE A 185 1.02 2.83 -14.16
N ILE A 186 2.21 2.75 -13.57
CA ILE A 186 3.00 1.51 -13.52
C ILE A 186 2.23 0.42 -12.76
N GLY A 187 1.64 0.76 -11.61
CA GLY A 187 0.82 -0.17 -10.84
C GLY A 187 -0.38 -0.68 -11.63
N GLY A 188 -1.08 0.22 -12.35
CA GLY A 188 -2.19 -0.14 -13.23
C GLY A 188 -1.77 -1.06 -14.38
N ILE A 189 -0.64 -0.78 -15.02
CA ILE A 189 -0.07 -1.64 -16.08
C ILE A 189 0.30 -3.01 -15.50
N ALA A 190 0.96 -3.07 -14.35
CA ALA A 190 1.34 -4.33 -13.71
C ALA A 190 0.10 -5.18 -13.35
N ILE A 191 -0.94 -4.57 -12.77
CA ILE A 191 -2.21 -5.25 -12.48
C ILE A 191 -2.84 -5.77 -13.77
N PHE A 192 -2.89 -4.95 -14.83
CA PHE A 192 -3.42 -5.37 -16.12
C PHE A 192 -2.65 -6.57 -16.71
N LEU A 193 -1.32 -6.57 -16.63
CA LEU A 193 -0.48 -7.68 -17.07
C LEU A 193 -0.72 -8.94 -16.25
N ILE A 194 -0.83 -8.85 -14.91
CA ILE A 194 -1.14 -9.99 -14.04
C ILE A 194 -2.52 -10.58 -14.37
N ILE A 195 -3.53 -9.74 -14.56
CA ILE A 195 -4.89 -10.20 -14.93
C ILE A 195 -4.86 -10.96 -16.26
N ARG A 196 -4.14 -10.43 -17.24
CA ARG A 196 -4.07 -11.01 -18.59
C ARG A 196 -3.21 -12.27 -18.66
N SER A 197 -2.07 -12.29 -17.97
CA SER A 197 -1.08 -13.37 -18.05
C SER A 197 -1.37 -14.52 -17.10
N ILE A 198 -1.99 -14.28 -15.94
CA ILE A 198 -2.15 -15.28 -14.88
C ILE A 198 -3.63 -15.55 -14.60
N ILE A 199 -4.39 -14.53 -14.22
CA ILE A 199 -5.77 -14.72 -13.72
C ILE A 199 -6.68 -15.27 -14.82
N THR A 200 -6.59 -14.74 -16.04
CA THR A 200 -7.46 -15.15 -17.15
C THR A 200 -7.23 -16.61 -17.56
N PRO A 201 -5.99 -17.08 -17.83
CA PRO A 201 -5.74 -18.50 -18.10
C PRO A 201 -6.13 -19.45 -16.97
N LEU A 202 -5.90 -19.07 -15.70
CA LEU A 202 -6.31 -19.88 -14.56
C LEU A 202 -7.84 -20.04 -14.47
N HIS A 203 -8.59 -18.97 -14.78
CA HIS A 203 -10.05 -19.06 -14.88
C HIS A 203 -10.51 -19.98 -16.01
N LYS A 204 -9.83 -19.96 -17.17
CA LYS A 204 -10.12 -20.90 -18.27
C LYS A 204 -9.87 -22.35 -17.85
N LEU A 205 -8.73 -22.62 -17.21
CA LEU A 205 -8.39 -23.94 -16.68
C LEU A 205 -9.41 -24.44 -15.66
N LYS A 206 -9.80 -23.58 -14.70
CA LYS A 206 -10.85 -23.88 -13.73
C LYS A 206 -12.16 -24.27 -14.42
N ASN A 207 -12.62 -23.49 -15.40
CA ASN A 207 -13.89 -23.74 -16.07
C ASN A 207 -13.85 -25.03 -16.90
N ALA A 208 -12.74 -25.30 -17.60
CA ALA A 208 -12.56 -26.54 -18.34
C ALA A 208 -12.50 -27.76 -17.42
N ALA A 209 -11.85 -27.66 -16.25
CA ALA A 209 -11.85 -28.71 -15.24
C ALA A 209 -13.27 -29.04 -14.75
N ASN A 210 -14.12 -28.02 -14.53
CA ASN A 210 -15.52 -28.24 -14.17
C ASN A 210 -16.28 -28.99 -15.28
N GLN A 211 -16.10 -28.61 -16.55
CA GLN A 211 -16.78 -29.29 -17.66
C GLN A 211 -16.32 -30.74 -17.84
N VAL A 212 -15.02 -31.01 -17.67
CA VAL A 212 -14.48 -32.38 -17.63
C VAL A 212 -15.10 -33.18 -16.48
N SER A 213 -15.32 -32.55 -15.31
CA SER A 213 -15.98 -33.22 -14.17
C SER A 213 -17.46 -33.54 -14.42
N GLU A 214 -18.10 -32.82 -15.33
CA GLU A 214 -19.48 -33.06 -15.78
C GLU A 214 -19.54 -34.10 -16.93
N GLY A 215 -18.39 -34.61 -17.39
CA GLY A 215 -18.29 -35.64 -18.43
C GLY A 215 -18.04 -35.12 -19.85
N ASP A 216 -17.92 -33.81 -20.05
CA ASP A 216 -17.53 -33.26 -21.35
C ASP A 216 -16.01 -33.32 -21.54
N LEU A 217 -15.56 -34.35 -22.24
CA LEU A 217 -14.16 -34.56 -22.60
C LEU A 217 -13.81 -33.98 -23.98
N SER A 218 -14.67 -33.19 -24.62
CA SER A 218 -14.40 -32.66 -25.98
C SER A 218 -13.49 -31.43 -26.00
N LEU A 219 -13.28 -30.82 -24.83
CA LEU A 219 -12.60 -29.54 -24.69
C LEU A 219 -11.08 -29.66 -24.87
N ASN A 220 -10.51 -28.62 -25.47
CA ASN A 220 -9.08 -28.42 -25.56
C ASN A 220 -8.74 -27.01 -25.07
N ILE A 221 -7.87 -26.92 -24.07
CA ILE A 221 -7.48 -25.63 -23.51
C ILE A 221 -6.29 -25.10 -24.29
N ASP A 222 -6.53 -24.07 -25.10
CA ASP A 222 -5.47 -23.30 -25.75
C ASP A 222 -5.03 -22.14 -24.86
N VAL A 223 -3.91 -22.33 -24.15
CA VAL A 223 -3.21 -21.29 -23.39
C VAL A 223 -1.87 -21.04 -24.05
N GLN A 224 -1.73 -19.88 -24.68
CA GLN A 224 -0.47 -19.44 -25.27
C GLN A 224 0.28 -18.54 -24.28
N THR A 225 0.83 -19.15 -23.24
CA THR A 225 1.79 -18.50 -22.33
C THR A 225 3.15 -19.21 -22.42
N SER A 226 4.23 -18.52 -22.05
CA SER A 226 5.59 -19.09 -22.06
C SER A 226 6.06 -19.47 -20.65
N ASP A 227 5.12 -19.75 -19.75
CA ASP A 227 5.33 -19.96 -18.32
C ASP A 227 4.71 -21.30 -17.84
N GLU A 228 4.79 -21.54 -16.53
CA GLU A 228 4.27 -22.74 -15.88
C GLU A 228 2.77 -22.95 -16.09
N ILE A 229 2.03 -21.90 -16.49
CA ILE A 229 0.60 -22.01 -16.80
C ILE A 229 0.37 -22.75 -18.12
N ASN A 230 1.27 -22.63 -19.09
CA ASN A 230 1.23 -23.41 -20.33
C ASN A 230 1.56 -24.88 -20.07
N ASP A 231 2.56 -25.16 -19.23
CA ASP A 231 2.89 -26.53 -18.83
C ASP A 231 1.71 -27.20 -18.11
N LEU A 232 1.01 -26.44 -17.25
CA LEU A 232 -0.22 -26.88 -16.60
C LEU A 232 -1.34 -27.15 -17.61
N ALA A 233 -1.54 -26.27 -18.59
CA ALA A 233 -2.54 -26.46 -19.64
C ALA A 233 -2.25 -27.69 -20.51
N GLN A 234 -1.00 -27.92 -20.90
CA GLN A 234 -0.59 -29.11 -21.65
C GLN A 234 -0.79 -30.40 -20.85
N SER A 235 -0.44 -30.38 -19.57
CA SER A 235 -0.67 -31.51 -18.67
C SER A 235 -2.16 -31.83 -18.52
N PHE A 236 -3.00 -30.80 -18.39
CA PHE A 236 -4.45 -30.94 -18.34
C PHE A 236 -5.03 -31.53 -19.64
N ASN A 237 -4.56 -31.05 -20.80
CA ASN A 237 -5.01 -31.58 -22.10
C ASN A 237 -4.60 -33.05 -22.29
N SER A 238 -3.40 -33.43 -21.85
CA SER A 238 -2.94 -34.83 -21.87
C SER A 238 -3.81 -35.72 -20.97
N MET A 239 -4.14 -35.27 -19.76
CA MET A 239 -5.07 -35.98 -18.87
C MET A 239 -6.43 -36.19 -19.53
N THR A 240 -7.01 -35.15 -20.12
CA THR A 240 -8.31 -35.20 -20.79
C THR A 240 -8.29 -36.16 -21.99
N ARG A 241 -7.19 -36.18 -22.76
CA ARG A 241 -6.99 -37.14 -23.86
C ARG A 241 -6.95 -38.58 -23.36
N ASN A 242 -6.16 -38.86 -22.33
CA ASN A 242 -6.06 -40.21 -21.76
C ASN A 242 -7.40 -40.70 -21.22
N LEU A 243 -8.18 -39.81 -20.57
CA LEU A 243 -9.54 -40.14 -20.13
C LEU A 243 -10.44 -40.51 -21.31
N ARG A 244 -10.37 -39.76 -22.41
CA ARG A 244 -11.14 -40.04 -23.63
C ARG A 244 -10.78 -41.38 -24.24
N GLU A 245 -9.49 -41.69 -24.34
CA GLU A 245 -8.99 -42.98 -24.83
C GLU A 245 -9.43 -44.15 -23.95
N LEU A 246 -9.40 -43.98 -22.62
CA LEU A 246 -9.91 -44.99 -21.69
C LEU A 246 -11.41 -45.26 -21.86
N ILE A 247 -12.22 -44.21 -22.02
CA ILE A 247 -13.67 -44.36 -22.28
C ILE A 247 -13.92 -45.10 -23.61
N GLN A 248 -13.15 -44.78 -24.66
CA GLN A 248 -13.27 -45.47 -25.94
C GLN A 248 -12.89 -46.96 -25.84
N GLN A 249 -11.83 -47.29 -25.10
CA GLN A 249 -11.45 -48.70 -24.87
C GLN A 249 -12.51 -49.48 -24.07
N ILE A 250 -13.17 -48.81 -23.11
CA ILE A 250 -14.28 -49.40 -22.35
C ILE A 250 -15.47 -49.69 -23.29
N ASP A 251 -15.79 -48.75 -24.19
CA ASP A 251 -16.87 -48.92 -25.17
C ASP A 251 -16.61 -50.07 -26.15
N GLU A 252 -15.38 -50.15 -26.70
CA GLU A 252 -14.95 -51.27 -27.56
C GLU A 252 -15.01 -52.62 -26.82
N SER A 253 -14.56 -52.65 -25.56
CA SER A 253 -14.62 -53.86 -24.73
C SER A 253 -16.07 -54.27 -24.42
N ALA A 254 -16.96 -53.30 -24.19
CA ALA A 254 -18.38 -53.55 -23.97
C ALA A 254 -19.05 -54.10 -25.24
N PHE A 255 -18.70 -53.59 -26.42
CA PHE A 255 -19.17 -54.11 -27.70
C PHE A 255 -18.71 -55.56 -27.94
N GLN A 256 -17.43 -55.85 -27.70
CA GLN A 256 -16.89 -57.21 -27.84
C GLN A 256 -17.52 -58.18 -26.84
N LEU A 257 -17.79 -57.73 -25.61
CA LEU A 257 -18.50 -58.52 -24.61
C LEU A 257 -19.95 -58.81 -25.02
N SER A 258 -20.65 -57.82 -25.60
CA SER A 258 -22.00 -57.99 -26.13
C SER A 258 -22.02 -59.02 -27.26
N ALA A 259 -21.13 -58.89 -28.24
CA ALA A 259 -21.02 -59.84 -29.36
C ALA A 259 -20.68 -61.26 -28.89
N SER A 260 -19.78 -61.39 -27.91
CA SER A 260 -19.44 -62.69 -27.32
C SER A 260 -20.62 -63.31 -26.58
N SER A 261 -21.45 -62.48 -25.92
CA SER A 261 -22.66 -62.92 -25.24
C SER A 261 -23.73 -63.43 -26.23
N GLU A 262 -23.89 -62.75 -27.37
CA GLU A 262 -24.77 -63.21 -28.45
C GLU A 262 -24.30 -64.54 -29.05
N GLN A 263 -23.00 -64.67 -29.31
CA GLN A 263 -22.42 -65.91 -29.84
C GLN A 263 -22.58 -67.07 -28.84
N LEU A 264 -22.35 -66.83 -27.55
CA LEU A 264 -22.58 -67.83 -26.51
C LEU A 264 -24.05 -68.26 -26.44
N ASN A 265 -24.99 -67.33 -26.59
CA ASN A 265 -26.41 -67.66 -26.63
C ASN A 265 -26.75 -68.55 -27.84
N ALA A 266 -26.24 -68.21 -29.03
CA ALA A 266 -26.43 -69.02 -30.24
C ALA A 266 -25.83 -70.42 -30.09
N SER A 267 -24.62 -70.54 -29.54
CA SER A 267 -24.00 -71.84 -29.26
C SER A 267 -24.77 -72.65 -28.21
N ALA A 268 -25.38 -72.00 -27.22
CA ALA A 268 -26.23 -72.66 -26.23
C ALA A 268 -27.52 -73.21 -26.88
N GLU A 269 -28.13 -72.47 -27.80
CA GLU A 269 -29.29 -72.93 -28.59
C GLU A 269 -28.92 -74.10 -29.49
N GLU A 270 -27.80 -74.03 -30.22
CA GLU A 270 -27.32 -75.12 -31.06
C GLU A 270 -27.01 -76.38 -30.24
N THR A 271 -26.36 -76.22 -29.09
CA THR A 271 -26.06 -77.33 -28.17
C THR A 271 -27.35 -77.97 -27.65
N THR A 272 -28.37 -77.16 -27.32
CA THR A 272 -29.68 -77.65 -26.89
C THR A 272 -30.34 -78.47 -28.00
N SER A 273 -30.36 -77.94 -29.23
CA SER A 273 -30.90 -78.64 -30.40
C SER A 273 -30.15 -79.95 -30.70
N ALA A 274 -28.82 -79.94 -30.65
CA ALA A 274 -28.01 -81.14 -30.83
C ALA A 274 -28.28 -82.19 -29.74
N THR A 275 -28.46 -81.75 -28.49
CA THR A 275 -28.80 -82.62 -27.37
C THR A 275 -30.18 -83.25 -27.56
N GLU A 276 -31.17 -82.49 -28.04
CA GLU A 276 -32.50 -83.00 -28.39
C GLU A 276 -32.44 -84.04 -29.53
N HIS A 277 -31.66 -83.77 -30.58
CA HIS A 277 -31.46 -84.72 -31.67
C HIS A 277 -30.77 -86.02 -31.23
N VAL A 278 -29.73 -85.93 -30.39
CA VAL A 278 -29.07 -87.12 -29.83
C VAL A 278 -30.03 -87.91 -28.93
N ALA A 279 -30.81 -87.25 -28.09
CA ALA A 279 -31.82 -87.89 -27.27
C ALA A 279 -32.89 -88.61 -28.11
N ALA A 280 -33.33 -88.02 -29.22
CA ALA A 280 -34.26 -88.65 -30.15
C ALA A 280 -33.63 -89.88 -30.86
N ALA A 281 -32.42 -89.73 -31.41
CA ALA A 281 -31.74 -90.82 -32.09
C ALA A 281 -31.43 -92.00 -31.17
N THR A 282 -31.01 -91.72 -29.93
CA THR A 282 -30.80 -92.78 -28.92
C THR A 282 -32.11 -93.46 -28.53
N ALA A 283 -33.22 -92.73 -28.44
CA ALA A 283 -34.53 -93.35 -28.23
C ALA A 283 -34.94 -94.28 -29.39
N ASP A 284 -34.72 -93.86 -30.65
CA ASP A 284 -34.97 -94.68 -31.84
C ASP A 284 -34.06 -95.92 -31.89
N GLU A 285 -32.77 -95.79 -31.59
CA GLU A 285 -31.83 -96.90 -31.53
C GLU A 285 -32.20 -97.90 -30.43
N ILE A 286 -32.59 -97.41 -29.25
CA ILE A 286 -33.09 -98.25 -28.16
C ILE A 286 -34.36 -98.99 -28.60
N ALA A 287 -35.28 -98.32 -29.29
CA ALA A 287 -36.50 -98.96 -29.80
C ALA A 287 -36.17 -100.08 -30.81
N SER A 288 -35.30 -99.80 -31.79
CA SER A 288 -34.83 -100.79 -32.78
C SER A 288 -34.12 -101.98 -32.14
N THR A 289 -33.20 -101.72 -31.21
CA THR A 289 -32.48 -102.76 -30.46
C THR A 289 -33.45 -103.58 -29.61
N THR A 290 -34.49 -102.95 -29.05
CA THR A 290 -35.55 -103.64 -28.31
C THR A 290 -36.34 -104.56 -29.25
N GLU A 291 -36.69 -104.13 -30.45
CA GLU A 291 -37.36 -104.97 -31.46
C GLU A 291 -36.50 -106.17 -31.88
N GLU A 292 -35.21 -105.96 -32.17
CA GLU A 292 -34.27 -107.03 -32.53
C GLU A 292 -34.06 -108.03 -31.38
N THR A 293 -34.02 -107.51 -30.14
CA THR A 293 -33.95 -108.34 -28.92
C THR A 293 -35.22 -109.18 -28.75
N VAL A 294 -36.41 -108.61 -29.00
CA VAL A 294 -37.68 -109.34 -28.97
C VAL A 294 -37.71 -110.43 -30.05
N ALA A 295 -37.26 -110.14 -31.26
CA ALA A 295 -37.20 -111.11 -32.35
C ALA A 295 -36.23 -112.27 -32.02
N SER A 296 -35.03 -111.96 -31.53
CA SER A 296 -34.05 -112.95 -31.07
C SER A 296 -34.59 -113.80 -29.94
N MET A 297 -35.32 -113.20 -28.98
CA MET A 297 -35.99 -113.92 -27.90
C MET A 297 -37.07 -114.88 -28.43
N GLN A 298 -37.82 -114.50 -29.47
CA GLN A 298 -38.77 -115.39 -30.14
C GLN A 298 -38.08 -116.55 -30.84
N GLU A 299 -36.95 -116.31 -31.53
CA GLU A 299 -36.15 -117.36 -32.17
C GLU A 299 -35.52 -118.32 -31.16
N ILE A 300 -34.97 -117.81 -30.06
CA ILE A 300 -34.47 -118.63 -28.94
C ILE A 300 -35.61 -119.48 -28.39
N THR A 301 -36.79 -118.90 -28.18
CA THR A 301 -37.98 -119.63 -27.71
C THR A 301 -38.41 -120.72 -28.69
N SER A 302 -38.40 -120.42 -29.99
CA SER A 302 -38.68 -121.37 -31.09
C SER A 302 -37.67 -122.53 -31.09
N SER A 303 -36.38 -122.22 -31.07
CA SER A 303 -35.29 -123.20 -31.03
C SER A 303 -35.34 -124.05 -29.77
N SER A 304 -35.67 -123.46 -28.62
CA SER A 304 -35.91 -124.17 -27.36
C SER A 304 -37.09 -125.14 -27.48
N LYS A 305 -38.21 -124.73 -28.09
CA LYS A 305 -39.33 -125.64 -28.40
C LYS A 305 -38.93 -126.76 -29.37
N ALA A 306 -38.15 -126.45 -30.41
CA ALA A 306 -37.66 -127.43 -31.37
C ALA A 306 -36.73 -128.45 -30.70
N LEU A 307 -35.80 -128.00 -29.85
CA LEU A 307 -34.95 -128.85 -29.01
C LEU A 307 -35.78 -129.70 -28.05
N SER A 308 -36.80 -129.12 -27.42
CA SER A 308 -37.73 -129.86 -26.56
C SER A 308 -38.45 -130.97 -27.34
N LYS A 309 -38.91 -130.68 -28.57
CA LYS A 309 -39.57 -131.65 -29.44
C LYS A 309 -38.61 -132.72 -29.95
N LEU A 310 -37.40 -132.34 -30.34
CA LEU A 310 -36.34 -133.28 -30.72
C LEU A 310 -36.00 -134.22 -29.56
N ALA A 311 -35.89 -133.68 -28.35
CA ALA A 311 -35.68 -134.47 -27.15
C ALA A 311 -36.86 -135.45 -26.89
N GLU A 312 -38.10 -135.00 -27.11
CA GLU A 312 -39.31 -135.85 -27.06
C GLU A 312 -39.28 -136.97 -28.11
N ASP A 313 -38.98 -136.64 -29.36
CA ASP A 313 -38.87 -137.59 -30.47
C ASP A 313 -37.74 -138.61 -30.21
N LEU A 314 -36.61 -138.16 -29.66
CA LEU A 314 -35.49 -139.02 -29.29
C LEU A 314 -35.87 -139.98 -28.15
N GLN A 315 -36.64 -139.51 -27.16
CA GLN A 315 -37.24 -140.37 -26.13
C GLN A 315 -38.21 -141.40 -26.74
N LEU A 316 -38.98 -141.02 -27.77
CA LEU A 316 -39.90 -141.90 -28.49
C LEU A 316 -39.18 -142.94 -29.36
N LEU A 317 -38.08 -142.55 -30.02
CA LEU A 317 -37.22 -143.43 -30.82
C LEU A 317 -36.50 -144.44 -29.92
N LEU A 318 -36.01 -144.00 -28.76
CA LEU A 318 -35.47 -144.89 -27.72
C LEU A 318 -36.51 -145.87 -27.18
N LYS A 319 -37.81 -145.50 -27.15
CA LYS A 319 -38.91 -146.43 -26.83
C LYS A 319 -39.15 -147.48 -27.92
N LYS A 320 -38.99 -147.14 -29.21
CA LYS A 320 -39.12 -148.11 -30.33
C LYS A 320 -37.96 -149.11 -30.43
N PHE A 321 -36.79 -148.80 -29.87
CA PHE A 321 -35.63 -149.69 -29.83
C PHE A 321 -35.56 -150.60 -28.60
N LYS A 322 -36.49 -150.46 -27.65
CA LYS A 322 -36.66 -151.45 -26.58
C LYS A 322 -37.65 -152.53 -27.04
N LEU A 323 -37.10 -153.73 -27.20
CA LEU A 323 -37.78 -155.03 -27.37
C LEU A 323 -39.05 -155.18 -26.52
#